data_AF-A0A929QT20-F1
#
_entry.id   AF-A0A929QT20-F1
#
_cell.length_a   1.000
_cell.length_b   1.000
_cell.length_c   1.000
_cell.angle_alpha   90.00
_cell.angle_beta   90.00
_cell.angle_gamma   90.00
#
_symmetry.space_group_name_H-M   'P 1'
#
loop_
_entity.id
_entity.type
_entity.pdbx_description
1 polymer ?
#
loop_
_entity_poly.entity_id
_entity_poly.type
_entity_poly.pdbx_seq_one_letter_code
_entity_poly.pdbx_strand_id
1 'polypeptide(L)'
;MVKHFALTSETVVVDGYTLHRIMATQDLPQFKVKQGDLGGFIESEKNLSGKAWVSERAKVYGDALVTENALVRGDAKVYGKAKIYGRAKVSNTATVKDKAHVYNDAHVHGNAVAGGECRIIDNSSVYCNATIGGFSLVEDNARVYGNSKVDEFSEVGENARVFENSTVIGSARIQGNAKIHLNSIINGNATIQGYAHVQGAAVVSGNAVVDDYARVRGNSLVTGNAMVCGKATVTEFARVVENAKISCSAKIFENAIISGESIVTDKAQVYGTARVFDEAIVYGEALVFEKAFIGGKSRVGEKSIVRDCAVIFDQTDIVHVPNALGISGWSDKSYSVTGFRTASGEPYVVFDAKVGHAEKLVDFVKEYHKHLSHQKGAPLTDIDDLIKEYKHIKKIIIARSKQWKTGE
;
A
#
# COMPACT_ATOMS: atom_id res chain seq x y z
N MET A 1 -10.72 -7.54 50.71
CA MET A 1 -10.48 -8.67 49.79
C MET A 1 -9.14 -9.27 50.17
N VAL A 2 -9.05 -10.59 50.41
CA VAL A 2 -7.78 -11.23 50.78
C VAL A 2 -6.86 -11.23 49.56
N LYS A 3 -5.62 -10.77 49.71
CA LYS A 3 -4.63 -10.78 48.63
C LYS A 3 -4.11 -12.20 48.43
N HIS A 4 -3.89 -12.59 47.18
CA HIS A 4 -3.29 -13.88 46.80
C HIS A 4 -1.76 -13.87 46.78
N PHE A 5 -1.13 -12.80 47.26
CA PHE A 5 0.32 -12.67 47.37
C PHE A 5 0.73 -11.90 48.63
N ALA A 6 1.99 -12.08 49.05
CA ALA A 6 2.68 -11.31 50.08
C ALA A 6 4.05 -10.85 49.57
N LEU A 7 4.51 -9.67 50.02
CA LEU A 7 5.88 -9.19 49.76
C LEU A 7 6.86 -9.88 50.70
N THR A 8 7.99 -10.35 50.17
CA THR A 8 9.08 -10.95 50.97
C THR A 8 10.16 -9.91 51.29
N SER A 9 11.14 -10.31 52.10
CA SER A 9 12.34 -9.52 52.39
C SER A 9 13.39 -9.57 51.27
N GLU A 10 13.25 -10.46 50.27
CA GLU A 10 14.14 -10.51 49.12
C GLU A 10 13.85 -9.33 48.20
N THR A 11 14.88 -8.50 47.94
CA THR A 11 14.73 -7.28 47.15
C THR A 11 15.76 -7.17 46.03
N VAL A 12 15.41 -6.38 45.01
CA VAL A 12 16.31 -5.95 43.94
C VAL A 12 16.10 -4.46 43.66
N VAL A 13 17.17 -3.77 43.24
CA VAL A 13 17.09 -2.37 42.81
C VAL A 13 17.13 -2.29 41.29
N VAL A 14 16.14 -1.63 40.68
CA VAL A 14 16.01 -1.49 39.22
C VAL A 14 15.54 -0.07 38.91
N ASP A 15 16.27 0.65 38.07
CA ASP A 15 15.96 2.03 37.65
C ASP A 15 15.66 2.99 38.83
N GLY A 16 16.32 2.77 39.97
CA GLY A 16 16.12 3.57 41.20
C GLY A 16 14.96 3.12 42.11
N TYR A 17 14.19 2.11 41.71
CA TYR A 17 13.13 1.52 42.52
C TYR A 17 13.63 0.30 43.29
N THR A 18 13.15 0.14 44.52
CA THR A 18 13.32 -1.10 45.30
C THR A 18 12.11 -2.00 45.06
N LEU A 19 12.34 -3.20 44.53
CA LEU A 19 11.29 -4.17 44.26
C LEU A 19 11.41 -5.34 45.23
N HIS A 20 10.29 -5.83 45.70
CA HIS A 20 10.17 -6.99 46.60
C HIS A 20 9.73 -8.21 45.82
N ARG A 21 10.36 -9.35 46.07
CA ARG A 21 9.89 -10.63 45.53
C ARG A 21 8.56 -10.99 46.16
N ILE A 22 7.60 -11.47 45.37
CA ILE A 22 6.29 -11.89 45.84
C ILE A 22 6.27 -13.39 46.16
N MET A 23 5.39 -13.79 47.09
CA MET A 23 5.10 -15.18 47.42
C MET A 23 3.59 -15.42 47.38
N ALA A 24 3.16 -16.55 46.84
CA ALA A 24 1.74 -16.89 46.75
C ALA A 24 1.17 -17.21 48.13
N THR A 25 0.05 -16.60 48.51
CA THR A 25 -0.63 -16.87 49.79
C THR A 25 -1.74 -17.91 49.67
N GLN A 26 -2.07 -18.32 48.44
CA GLN A 26 -3.06 -19.35 48.11
C GLN A 26 -2.73 -19.97 46.74
N ASP A 27 -3.35 -21.10 46.42
CA ASP A 27 -3.23 -21.74 45.10
C ASP A 27 -3.83 -20.85 43.99
N LEU A 28 -3.14 -20.75 42.85
CA LEU A 28 -3.60 -20.11 41.61
C LEU A 28 -3.50 -21.12 40.45
N PRO A 29 -4.45 -22.07 40.34
CA PRO A 29 -4.39 -23.14 39.34
C PRO A 29 -4.27 -22.66 37.90
N GLN A 30 -4.87 -21.50 37.58
CA GLN A 30 -4.83 -20.89 36.24
C GLN A 30 -3.40 -20.54 35.77
N PHE A 31 -2.47 -20.33 36.71
CA PHE A 31 -1.06 -20.07 36.42
C PHE A 31 -0.14 -21.22 36.85
N LYS A 32 -0.70 -22.33 37.34
CA LYS A 32 0.03 -23.46 37.90
C LYS A 32 0.94 -23.07 39.08
N VAL A 33 0.43 -22.18 39.94
CA VAL A 33 1.14 -21.69 41.13
C VAL A 33 0.47 -22.26 42.38
N LYS A 34 1.27 -22.76 43.31
CA LYS A 34 0.84 -23.29 44.61
C LYS A 34 1.10 -22.28 45.72
N GLN A 35 0.33 -22.38 46.80
CA GLN A 35 0.59 -21.60 48.01
C GLN A 35 2.04 -21.80 48.47
N GLY A 36 2.73 -20.70 48.78
CA GLY A 36 4.14 -20.69 49.15
C GLY A 36 5.12 -20.54 47.98
N ASP A 37 4.67 -20.70 46.73
CA ASP A 37 5.55 -20.50 45.57
C ASP A 37 6.02 -19.05 45.46
N LEU A 38 7.29 -18.88 45.10
CA LEU A 38 7.87 -17.58 44.84
C LEU A 38 7.54 -17.11 43.41
N GLY A 39 7.12 -15.85 43.30
CA GLY A 39 6.90 -15.16 42.04
C GLY A 39 8.08 -14.25 41.65
N GLY A 40 7.77 -13.29 40.78
CA GLY A 40 8.68 -12.22 40.38
C GLY A 40 8.68 -11.06 41.38
N PHE A 41 9.04 -9.87 40.91
CA PHE A 41 9.32 -8.70 41.74
C PHE A 41 8.33 -7.56 41.45
N ILE A 42 7.79 -6.96 42.50
CA ILE A 42 6.97 -5.75 42.40
C ILE A 42 7.46 -4.66 43.36
N GLU A 43 7.33 -3.38 43.00
CA GLU A 43 7.70 -2.27 43.89
C GLU A 43 6.81 -2.23 45.14
N SER A 44 5.49 -2.29 44.96
CA SER A 44 4.54 -2.26 46.06
C SER A 44 3.27 -3.03 45.70
N GLU A 45 2.39 -3.21 46.67
CA GLU A 45 1.11 -3.91 46.48
C GLU A 45 0.19 -3.19 45.49
N LYS A 46 0.43 -1.92 45.15
CA LYS A 46 -0.33 -1.17 44.12
C LYS A 46 -0.12 -1.74 42.72
N ASN A 47 1.00 -2.42 42.49
CA ASN A 47 1.40 -2.89 41.17
C ASN A 47 0.73 -4.20 40.75
N LEU A 48 0.10 -4.92 41.68
CA LEU A 48 -0.50 -6.24 41.43
C LEU A 48 -1.85 -6.38 42.16
N SER A 49 -2.90 -6.72 41.42
CA SER A 49 -4.24 -6.91 41.98
C SER A 49 -5.07 -7.95 41.19
N GLY A 50 -6.35 -8.12 41.52
CA GLY A 50 -7.22 -9.10 40.88
C GLY A 50 -6.77 -10.54 41.19
N LYS A 51 -6.80 -11.40 40.19
CA LYS A 51 -6.24 -12.76 40.21
C LYS A 51 -4.89 -12.85 39.48
N ALA A 52 -4.29 -11.71 39.09
CA ALA A 52 -3.14 -11.67 38.19
C ALA A 52 -1.85 -12.14 38.87
N TRP A 53 -0.83 -12.48 38.10
CA TRP A 53 0.41 -13.01 38.67
C TRP A 53 1.67 -12.49 37.97
N VAL A 54 2.71 -12.25 38.77
CA VAL A 54 4.06 -11.94 38.32
C VAL A 54 4.94 -13.10 38.73
N SER A 55 5.58 -13.76 37.77
CA SER A 55 6.36 -14.99 38.00
C SER A 55 7.79 -14.87 37.49
N GLU A 56 8.62 -15.85 37.87
CA GLU A 56 10.00 -15.97 37.43
C GLU A 56 10.83 -14.71 37.81
N ARG A 57 11.47 -14.04 36.84
CA ARG A 57 12.33 -12.87 37.07
C ARG A 57 11.67 -11.55 36.65
N ALA A 58 10.36 -11.59 36.36
CA ALA A 58 9.61 -10.45 35.88
C ALA A 58 9.55 -9.34 36.92
N LYS A 59 9.47 -8.09 36.46
CA LYS A 59 9.55 -6.88 37.27
C LYS A 59 8.42 -5.94 36.94
N VAL A 60 7.65 -5.53 37.96
CA VAL A 60 6.55 -4.55 37.81
C VAL A 60 6.74 -3.40 38.81
N TYR A 61 6.94 -2.18 38.33
CA TYR A 61 7.32 -1.05 39.18
C TYR A 61 6.84 0.30 38.61
N GLY A 62 7.04 1.38 39.35
CA GLY A 62 6.44 2.68 39.08
C GLY A 62 4.93 2.64 39.33
N ASP A 63 4.16 3.32 38.49
CA ASP A 63 2.69 3.36 38.52
C ASP A 63 2.05 2.26 37.66
N ALA A 64 2.85 1.27 37.22
CA ALA A 64 2.33 0.17 36.42
C ALA A 64 1.41 -0.73 37.23
N LEU A 65 0.37 -1.25 36.59
CA LEU A 65 -0.62 -2.13 37.22
C LEU A 65 -0.82 -3.40 36.40
N VAL A 66 -0.67 -4.55 37.06
CA VAL A 66 -1.06 -5.85 36.54
C VAL A 66 -2.29 -6.34 37.33
N THR A 67 -3.39 -6.61 36.64
CA THR A 67 -4.68 -6.94 37.30
C THR A 67 -5.52 -7.96 36.52
N GLU A 68 -6.70 -8.28 37.05
CA GLU A 68 -7.62 -9.29 36.53
C GLU A 68 -6.99 -10.69 36.44
N ASN A 69 -6.85 -11.30 35.27
CA ASN A 69 -6.22 -12.61 35.08
C ASN A 69 -4.94 -12.51 34.22
N ALA A 70 -4.29 -11.34 34.22
CA ALA A 70 -3.05 -11.13 33.48
C ALA A 70 -1.86 -11.91 34.08
N LEU A 71 -0.89 -12.25 33.23
CA LEU A 71 0.34 -12.94 33.62
C LEU A 71 1.57 -12.22 33.08
N VAL A 72 2.49 -11.86 33.97
CA VAL A 72 3.83 -11.39 33.61
C VAL A 72 4.87 -12.43 34.05
N ARG A 73 5.77 -12.85 33.16
CA ARG A 73 6.76 -13.92 33.41
C ARG A 73 8.07 -13.73 32.62
N GLY A 74 9.05 -14.61 32.80
CA GLY A 74 10.38 -14.45 32.19
C GLY A 74 11.20 -13.38 32.90
N ASP A 75 11.94 -12.62 32.12
CA ASP A 75 12.68 -11.41 32.50
C ASP A 75 11.93 -10.12 32.11
N ALA A 76 10.61 -10.21 31.87
CA ALA A 76 9.80 -9.12 31.36
C ALA A 76 9.76 -7.93 32.34
N LYS A 77 9.68 -6.71 31.81
CA LYS A 77 9.59 -5.47 32.57
C LYS A 77 8.30 -4.74 32.25
N VAL A 78 7.56 -4.35 33.28
CA VAL A 78 6.36 -3.52 33.16
C VAL A 78 6.52 -2.31 34.08
N TYR A 79 6.57 -1.10 33.53
CA TYR A 79 6.81 0.11 34.33
C TYR A 79 6.15 1.36 33.76
N GLY A 80 6.38 2.51 34.39
CA GLY A 80 5.69 3.76 34.02
C GLY A 80 4.25 3.74 34.54
N LYS A 81 3.28 4.09 33.69
CA LYS A 81 1.83 4.02 33.91
C LYS A 81 1.17 2.87 33.12
N ALA A 82 1.96 1.88 32.69
CA ALA A 82 1.48 0.78 31.87
C ALA A 82 0.42 -0.07 32.61
N LYS A 83 -0.58 -0.58 31.88
CA LYS A 83 -1.64 -1.42 32.45
C LYS A 83 -1.76 -2.74 31.71
N ILE A 84 -1.66 -3.84 32.44
CA ILE A 84 -1.85 -5.19 31.93
C ILE A 84 -3.05 -5.81 32.63
N TYR A 85 -4.10 -6.18 31.87
CA TYR A 85 -5.35 -6.69 32.42
C TYR A 85 -6.04 -7.70 31.49
N GLY A 86 -7.26 -8.15 31.78
CA GLY A 86 -7.88 -9.27 31.07
C GLY A 86 -7.17 -10.60 31.34
N ARG A 87 -6.89 -11.36 30.29
CA ARG A 87 -6.05 -12.58 30.24
C ARG A 87 -4.71 -12.33 29.55
N ALA A 88 -4.29 -11.06 29.43
CA ALA A 88 -3.09 -10.69 28.69
C ALA A 88 -1.83 -11.30 29.30
N LYS A 89 -0.85 -11.58 28.43
CA LYS A 89 0.42 -12.18 28.79
C LYS A 89 1.57 -11.29 28.36
N VAL A 90 2.49 -11.03 29.27
CA VAL A 90 3.78 -10.40 28.98
C VAL A 90 4.88 -11.36 29.42
N SER A 91 5.78 -11.74 28.51
CA SER A 91 6.73 -12.83 28.79
C SER A 91 8.09 -12.66 28.11
N ASN A 92 9.03 -13.56 28.41
CA ASN A 92 10.42 -13.48 27.95
C ASN A 92 11.09 -12.18 28.43
N THR A 93 11.69 -11.39 27.55
CA THR A 93 12.43 -10.15 27.83
C THR A 93 11.62 -8.92 27.43
N ALA A 94 10.32 -9.08 27.17
CA ALA A 94 9.44 -8.02 26.70
C ALA A 94 9.36 -6.86 27.69
N THR A 95 9.26 -5.65 27.17
CA THR A 95 9.13 -4.43 27.96
C THR A 95 7.82 -3.73 27.62
N VAL A 96 6.98 -3.47 28.63
CA VAL A 96 5.78 -2.63 28.49
C VAL A 96 5.93 -1.42 29.40
N LYS A 97 5.89 -0.21 28.85
CA LYS A 97 6.23 1.02 29.58
C LYS A 97 5.31 2.18 29.23
N ASP A 98 5.62 3.35 29.77
CA ASP A 98 4.90 4.60 29.54
C ASP A 98 3.41 4.45 29.91
N LYS A 99 2.45 4.73 29.04
CA LYS A 99 1.01 4.54 29.27
C LYS A 99 0.43 3.38 28.46
N ALA A 100 1.26 2.44 28.00
CA ALA A 100 0.81 1.34 27.16
C ALA A 100 -0.21 0.45 27.90
N HIS A 101 -1.25 0.02 27.18
CA HIS A 101 -2.29 -0.89 27.68
C HIS A 101 -2.24 -2.21 26.93
N VAL A 102 -2.14 -3.33 27.65
CA VAL A 102 -2.19 -4.69 27.09
C VAL A 102 -3.29 -5.48 27.78
N TYR A 103 -4.32 -5.89 27.05
CA TYR A 103 -5.47 -6.54 27.68
C TYR A 103 -6.23 -7.52 26.76
N ASN A 104 -7.36 -8.05 27.25
CA ASN A 104 -8.06 -9.20 26.68
C ASN A 104 -7.13 -10.42 26.62
N ASP A 105 -6.89 -11.05 25.46
CA ASP A 105 -6.03 -12.22 25.32
C ASP A 105 -4.65 -11.88 24.72
N ALA A 106 -4.29 -10.60 24.67
CA ALA A 106 -3.12 -10.12 23.97
C ALA A 106 -1.81 -10.67 24.56
N HIS A 107 -0.84 -10.94 23.69
CA HIS A 107 0.46 -11.50 24.08
C HIS A 107 1.61 -10.63 23.59
N VAL A 108 2.38 -10.05 24.53
CA VAL A 108 3.65 -9.38 24.25
C VAL A 108 4.81 -10.25 24.74
N HIS A 109 5.69 -10.69 23.83
CA HIS A 109 6.75 -11.65 24.18
C HIS A 109 8.02 -11.51 23.34
N GLY A 110 9.01 -12.38 23.52
CA GLY A 110 10.35 -12.15 22.96
C GLY A 110 11.02 -10.92 23.57
N ASN A 111 11.75 -10.15 22.77
CA ASN A 111 12.35 -8.85 23.13
C ASN A 111 11.46 -7.64 22.75
N ALA A 112 10.15 -7.84 22.59
CA ALA A 112 9.26 -6.79 22.10
C ALA A 112 9.17 -5.61 23.07
N VAL A 113 8.98 -4.41 22.54
CA VAL A 113 8.81 -3.18 23.32
C VAL A 113 7.46 -2.56 22.99
N ALA A 114 6.62 -2.35 23.99
CA ALA A 114 5.39 -1.58 23.91
C ALA A 114 5.52 -0.33 24.80
N GLY A 115 5.41 0.86 24.21
CA GLY A 115 5.54 2.14 24.91
C GLY A 115 4.56 3.19 24.38
N GLY A 116 4.73 4.45 24.76
CA GLY A 116 3.77 5.51 24.45
C GLY A 116 2.40 5.29 25.12
N GLU A 117 1.32 5.58 24.42
CA GLU A 117 -0.08 5.33 24.83
C GLU A 117 -0.73 4.22 23.99
N CYS A 118 0.07 3.29 23.47
CA CYS A 118 -0.42 2.23 22.58
C CYS A 118 -1.37 1.26 23.28
N ARG A 119 -2.20 0.59 22.48
CA ARG A 119 -3.15 -0.44 22.92
C ARG A 119 -2.91 -1.73 22.15
N ILE A 120 -2.62 -2.81 22.87
CA ILE A 120 -2.45 -4.15 22.31
C ILE A 120 -3.53 -5.05 22.92
N ILE A 121 -4.50 -5.47 22.12
CA ILE A 121 -5.80 -5.94 22.61
C ILE A 121 -6.26 -7.20 21.88
N ASP A 122 -7.40 -7.73 22.31
CA ASP A 122 -8.02 -8.97 21.80
C ASP A 122 -7.05 -10.14 21.76
N ASN A 123 -7.00 -10.90 20.68
CA ASN A 123 -6.11 -12.06 20.51
C ASN A 123 -4.80 -11.69 19.76
N SER A 124 -4.38 -10.43 19.81
CA SER A 124 -3.18 -9.96 19.09
C SER A 124 -1.87 -10.45 19.71
N SER A 125 -0.80 -10.46 18.92
CA SER A 125 0.55 -10.88 19.39
C SER A 125 1.66 -9.96 18.88
N VAL A 126 2.48 -9.47 19.80
CA VAL A 126 3.64 -8.63 19.50
C VAL A 126 4.90 -9.31 20.04
N TYR A 127 5.85 -9.62 19.17
CA TYR A 127 7.00 -10.44 19.56
C TYR A 127 8.28 -10.23 18.77
N CYS A 128 9.30 -11.05 19.04
CA CYS A 128 10.68 -10.85 18.56
C CYS A 128 11.23 -9.51 19.04
N ASN A 129 11.72 -8.63 18.15
CA ASN A 129 12.24 -7.31 18.47
C ASN A 129 11.27 -6.19 18.02
N ALA A 130 9.97 -6.51 17.88
CA ALA A 130 8.99 -5.54 17.43
C ALA A 130 8.84 -4.39 18.43
N THR A 131 8.64 -3.17 17.91
CA THR A 131 8.41 -1.96 18.71
C THR A 131 7.04 -1.38 18.38
N ILE A 132 6.20 -1.21 19.41
CA ILE A 132 4.89 -0.56 19.35
C ILE A 132 4.95 0.72 20.19
N GLY A 133 4.59 1.85 19.60
CA GLY A 133 4.69 3.18 20.21
C GLY A 133 3.50 4.08 19.92
N GLY A 134 3.62 5.36 20.29
CA GLY A 134 2.61 6.37 19.98
C GLY A 134 1.25 6.06 20.59
N PHE A 135 0.20 6.42 19.86
CA PHE A 135 -1.20 6.08 20.12
C PHE A 135 -1.67 4.88 19.28
N SER A 136 -0.75 4.01 18.87
CA SER A 136 -1.08 2.90 17.97
C SER A 136 -2.01 1.85 18.60
N LEU A 137 -2.76 1.16 17.74
CA LEU A 137 -3.68 0.09 18.09
C LEU A 137 -3.30 -1.21 17.38
N VAL A 138 -3.13 -2.30 18.13
CA VAL A 138 -2.96 -3.65 17.61
C VAL A 138 -4.06 -4.53 18.19
N GLU A 139 -4.93 -5.05 17.32
CA GLU A 139 -6.17 -5.74 17.74
C GLU A 139 -6.47 -6.97 16.86
N ASP A 140 -7.61 -7.63 17.09
CA ASP A 140 -8.19 -8.63 16.18
C ASP A 140 -7.21 -9.65 15.56
N ASN A 141 -6.56 -10.46 16.41
CA ASN A 141 -5.61 -11.52 15.99
C ASN A 141 -4.39 -11.02 15.19
N ALA A 142 -4.16 -9.72 15.08
CA ALA A 142 -3.00 -9.15 14.39
C ALA A 142 -1.69 -9.63 15.00
N ARG A 143 -0.65 -9.71 14.15
CA ARG A 143 0.70 -10.14 14.57
C ARG A 143 1.75 -9.15 14.11
N VAL A 144 2.49 -8.59 15.05
CA VAL A 144 3.60 -7.67 14.80
C VAL A 144 4.91 -8.29 15.33
N TYR A 145 5.88 -8.54 14.47
CA TYR A 145 7.08 -9.32 14.84
C TYR A 145 8.32 -9.06 13.98
N GLY A 146 9.41 -9.78 14.20
CA GLY A 146 10.71 -9.43 13.60
C GLY A 146 11.28 -8.16 14.23
N ASN A 147 11.86 -7.26 13.44
CA ASN A 147 12.35 -5.95 13.88
C ASN A 147 11.39 -4.83 13.43
N SER A 148 10.08 -5.11 13.37
CA SER A 148 9.10 -4.18 12.82
C SER A 148 8.77 -3.07 13.80
N LYS A 149 8.39 -1.90 13.27
CA LYS A 149 7.96 -0.74 14.04
C LYS A 149 6.52 -0.35 13.69
N VAL A 150 5.67 -0.18 14.70
CA VAL A 150 4.31 0.39 14.60
C VAL A 150 4.24 1.56 15.59
N ASP A 151 3.95 2.77 15.13
CA ASP A 151 4.06 3.98 15.95
C ASP A 151 3.04 5.04 15.53
N GLU A 152 3.06 6.20 16.18
CA GLU A 152 2.17 7.34 15.91
C GLU A 152 0.69 6.94 16.10
N PHE A 153 -0.20 7.14 15.14
CA PHE A 153 -1.64 6.85 15.22
C PHE A 153 -2.04 5.61 14.38
N SER A 154 -1.09 4.71 14.12
CA SER A 154 -1.31 3.56 13.24
C SER A 154 -2.15 2.44 13.88
N GLU A 155 -2.83 1.68 13.03
CA GLU A 155 -3.75 0.60 13.40
C GLU A 155 -3.38 -0.69 12.66
N VAL A 156 -3.31 -1.82 13.38
CA VAL A 156 -3.08 -3.15 12.82
C VAL A 156 -4.10 -4.13 13.41
N GLY A 157 -5.02 -4.64 12.58
CA GLY A 157 -6.12 -5.50 13.02
C GLY A 157 -6.42 -6.67 12.07
N GLU A 158 -7.55 -7.33 12.29
CA GLU A 158 -8.18 -8.32 11.41
C GLU A 158 -7.30 -9.47 10.85
N ASN A 159 -6.34 -9.99 11.64
CA ASN A 159 -5.33 -11.00 11.27
C ASN A 159 -4.12 -10.47 10.45
N ALA A 160 -3.97 -9.16 10.32
CA ALA A 160 -2.86 -8.56 9.60
C ALA A 160 -1.51 -8.94 10.21
N ARG A 161 -0.47 -8.98 9.37
CA ARG A 161 0.89 -9.32 9.77
C ARG A 161 1.88 -8.26 9.33
N VAL A 162 2.55 -7.64 10.29
CA VAL A 162 3.65 -6.70 10.06
C VAL A 162 4.92 -7.32 10.60
N PHE A 163 5.92 -7.54 9.76
CA PHE A 163 7.11 -8.28 10.18
C PHE A 163 8.41 -7.93 9.45
N GLU A 164 9.49 -8.61 9.83
CA GLU A 164 10.87 -8.32 9.45
C GLU A 164 11.22 -6.87 9.82
N ASN A 165 11.86 -6.06 8.97
CA ASN A 165 12.26 -4.69 9.30
C ASN A 165 11.25 -3.64 8.80
N SER A 166 9.94 -3.94 8.84
CA SER A 166 8.93 -3.05 8.25
C SER A 166 8.44 -1.99 9.23
N THR A 167 8.03 -0.84 8.70
CA THR A 167 7.58 0.32 9.49
C THR A 167 6.17 0.73 9.10
N VAL A 168 5.28 0.90 10.09
CA VAL A 168 3.92 1.44 9.94
C VAL A 168 3.79 2.63 10.88
N ILE A 169 3.59 3.82 10.32
CA ILE A 169 3.51 5.09 11.07
C ILE A 169 2.42 6.01 10.46
N GLY A 170 2.30 7.25 10.91
CA GLY A 170 1.19 8.13 10.56
C GLY A 170 -0.12 7.67 11.19
N SER A 171 -1.19 7.74 10.42
CA SER A 171 -2.52 7.18 10.71
C SER A 171 -2.81 5.97 9.80
N ALA A 172 -1.77 5.22 9.41
CA ALA A 172 -1.91 4.10 8.50
C ALA A 172 -2.70 2.95 9.13
N ARG A 173 -3.54 2.27 8.33
CA ARG A 173 -4.41 1.18 8.77
C ARG A 173 -4.09 -0.09 8.01
N ILE A 174 -3.70 -1.14 8.74
CA ILE A 174 -3.42 -2.47 8.18
C ILE A 174 -4.49 -3.43 8.69
N GLN A 175 -5.36 -3.90 7.81
CA GLN A 175 -6.53 -4.71 8.13
C GLN A 175 -6.60 -5.97 7.27
N GLY A 176 -7.64 -6.78 7.46
CA GLY A 176 -7.76 -8.12 6.90
C GLY A 176 -6.53 -9.00 7.11
N ASN A 177 -6.31 -9.89 6.15
CA ASN A 177 -5.16 -10.79 6.09
C ASN A 177 -3.92 -10.15 5.43
N ALA A 178 -3.81 -8.82 5.44
CA ALA A 178 -2.71 -8.10 4.80
C ALA A 178 -1.34 -8.47 5.40
N LYS A 179 -0.30 -8.44 4.56
CA LYS A 179 1.09 -8.74 4.96
C LYS A 179 2.04 -7.63 4.55
N ILE A 180 2.73 -7.05 5.53
CA ILE A 180 3.75 -6.01 5.36
C ILE A 180 5.09 -6.57 5.84
N HIS A 181 6.06 -6.71 4.94
CA HIS A 181 7.36 -7.30 5.27
C HIS A 181 8.52 -6.79 4.41
N LEU A 182 9.73 -7.33 4.59
CA LEU A 182 10.93 -7.03 3.82
C LEU A 182 11.24 -5.52 3.69
N ASN A 183 11.40 -4.83 4.82
CA ASN A 183 11.77 -3.40 4.89
C ASN A 183 10.73 -2.42 4.31
N SER A 184 9.45 -2.82 4.23
CA SER A 184 8.41 -1.94 3.67
C SER A 184 8.04 -0.80 4.62
N ILE A 185 7.61 0.32 4.06
CA ILE A 185 7.20 1.51 4.82
C ILE A 185 5.77 1.86 4.44
N ILE A 186 4.88 1.86 5.44
CA ILE A 186 3.51 2.35 5.32
C ILE A 186 3.38 3.60 6.20
N ASN A 187 2.93 4.72 5.64
CA ASN A 187 2.75 5.96 6.40
C ASN A 187 1.58 6.82 5.89
N GLY A 188 1.41 8.02 6.46
CA GLY A 188 0.27 8.87 6.14
C GLY A 188 -1.03 8.25 6.63
N ASN A 189 -2.11 8.37 5.86
CA ASN A 189 -3.41 7.72 6.11
C ASN A 189 -3.61 6.49 5.20
N ALA A 190 -2.53 5.84 4.77
CA ALA A 190 -2.61 4.72 3.84
C ALA A 190 -3.39 3.54 4.45
N THR A 191 -4.20 2.87 3.64
CA THR A 191 -4.97 1.69 4.04
C THR A 191 -4.53 0.47 3.26
N ILE A 192 -4.09 -0.58 3.96
CA ILE A 192 -3.75 -1.87 3.38
C ILE A 192 -4.68 -2.93 3.95
N GLN A 193 -5.51 -3.56 3.12
CA GLN A 193 -6.54 -4.49 3.61
C GLN A 193 -6.71 -5.73 2.70
N GLY A 194 -7.68 -6.58 3.00
CA GLY A 194 -7.93 -7.80 2.24
C GLY A 194 -6.83 -8.85 2.42
N TYR A 195 -6.26 -9.33 1.33
CA TYR A 195 -5.10 -10.23 1.26
C TYR A 195 -3.89 -9.53 0.60
N ALA A 196 -3.81 -8.21 0.68
CA ALA A 196 -2.74 -7.42 0.08
C ALA A 196 -1.36 -7.77 0.65
N HIS A 197 -0.33 -7.73 -0.20
CA HIS A 197 1.07 -7.94 0.19
C HIS A 197 1.93 -6.73 -0.19
N VAL A 198 2.55 -6.09 0.80
CA VAL A 198 3.54 -5.03 0.61
C VAL A 198 4.91 -5.53 1.08
N GLN A 199 5.90 -5.57 0.17
CA GLN A 199 7.23 -6.12 0.48
C GLN A 199 8.39 -5.47 -0.27
N GLY A 200 9.62 -5.63 0.22
CA GLY A 200 10.85 -5.39 -0.56
C GLY A 200 11.26 -3.93 -0.66
N ALA A 201 11.15 -3.16 0.43
CA ALA A 201 11.37 -1.71 0.48
C ALA A 201 10.30 -0.86 -0.22
N ALA A 202 9.13 -1.44 -0.46
CA ALA A 202 8.00 -0.71 -1.02
C ALA A 202 7.50 0.36 -0.05
N VAL A 203 7.10 1.51 -0.59
CA VAL A 203 6.55 2.62 0.18
C VAL A 203 5.09 2.85 -0.23
N VAL A 204 4.18 2.78 0.75
CA VAL A 204 2.78 3.17 0.57
C VAL A 204 2.46 4.33 1.52
N SER A 205 1.98 5.45 0.99
CA SER A 205 1.87 6.72 1.72
C SER A 205 0.66 7.55 1.28
N GLY A 206 0.43 8.71 1.92
CA GLY A 206 -0.72 9.56 1.60
C GLY A 206 -2.03 8.91 2.06
N ASN A 207 -3.08 8.98 1.25
CA ASN A 207 -4.35 8.27 1.45
C ASN A 207 -4.45 7.03 0.53
N ALA A 208 -3.33 6.48 0.08
CA ALA A 208 -3.32 5.36 -0.86
C ALA A 208 -3.98 4.12 -0.27
N VAL A 209 -4.64 3.34 -1.14
CA VAL A 209 -5.35 2.11 -0.77
C VAL A 209 -4.76 0.93 -1.53
N VAL A 210 -4.38 -0.13 -0.80
CA VAL A 210 -3.96 -1.41 -1.37
C VAL A 210 -4.87 -2.51 -0.81
N ASP A 211 -5.63 -3.17 -1.68
CA ASP A 211 -6.72 -4.06 -1.28
C ASP A 211 -6.73 -5.38 -2.09
N ASP A 212 -7.69 -6.25 -1.79
CA ASP A 212 -7.91 -7.55 -2.40
C ASP A 212 -6.66 -8.43 -2.33
N TYR A 213 -6.10 -8.83 -3.47
CA TYR A 213 -4.90 -9.65 -3.59
C TYR A 213 -3.74 -8.85 -4.20
N ALA A 214 -3.78 -7.52 -4.10
CA ALA A 214 -2.80 -6.64 -4.68
C ALA A 214 -1.40 -6.88 -4.10
N ARG A 215 -0.39 -6.65 -4.94
CA ARG A 215 1.02 -6.85 -4.60
C ARG A 215 1.81 -5.60 -4.92
N VAL A 216 2.32 -4.93 -3.88
CA VAL A 216 3.24 -3.79 -4.01
C VAL A 216 4.62 -4.23 -3.52
N ARG A 217 5.61 -4.26 -4.40
CA ARG A 217 6.85 -5.02 -4.18
C ARG A 217 8.12 -4.31 -4.66
N GLY A 218 9.27 -4.56 -4.05
CA GLY A 218 10.49 -3.88 -4.48
C GLY A 218 10.48 -2.41 -4.07
N ASN A 219 11.31 -1.57 -4.68
CA ASN A 219 11.40 -0.13 -4.37
C ASN A 219 10.24 0.71 -4.95
N SER A 220 9.07 0.12 -5.14
CA SER A 220 7.91 0.79 -5.73
C SER A 220 7.30 1.81 -4.76
N LEU A 221 6.72 2.88 -5.31
CA LEU A 221 6.04 3.93 -4.55
C LEU A 221 4.56 3.99 -4.92
N VAL A 222 3.69 3.86 -3.93
CA VAL A 222 2.25 4.12 -4.06
C VAL A 222 1.88 5.27 -3.12
N THR A 223 1.39 6.40 -3.64
CA THR A 223 1.11 7.59 -2.82
C THR A 223 -0.02 8.45 -3.37
N GLY A 224 -0.37 9.56 -2.70
CA GLY A 224 -1.54 10.36 -3.02
C GLY A 224 -2.82 9.65 -2.56
N ASN A 225 -3.85 9.63 -3.39
CA ASN A 225 -5.07 8.83 -3.21
C ASN A 225 -5.08 7.60 -4.14
N ALA A 226 -3.91 7.14 -4.58
CA ALA A 226 -3.78 6.03 -5.52
C ALA A 226 -4.41 4.74 -4.98
N MET A 227 -5.01 3.95 -5.86
CA MET A 227 -5.67 2.69 -5.52
C MET A 227 -5.04 1.52 -6.27
N VAL A 228 -4.63 0.48 -5.56
CA VAL A 228 -4.16 -0.79 -6.13
C VAL A 228 -5.02 -1.93 -5.59
N CYS A 229 -5.86 -2.53 -6.43
CA CYS A 229 -6.80 -3.58 -6.02
C CYS A 229 -6.86 -4.77 -7.00
N GLY A 230 -7.72 -5.74 -6.74
CA GLY A 230 -7.74 -7.02 -7.45
C GLY A 230 -6.47 -7.84 -7.22
N LYS A 231 -5.91 -8.41 -8.29
CA LYS A 231 -4.62 -9.12 -8.32
C LYS A 231 -3.49 -8.26 -8.91
N ALA A 232 -3.67 -6.94 -8.94
CA ALA A 232 -2.73 -6.01 -9.55
C ALA A 232 -1.35 -6.10 -8.88
N THR A 233 -0.30 -5.87 -9.67
CA THR A 233 1.08 -5.87 -9.18
C THR A 233 1.78 -4.57 -9.55
N VAL A 234 2.32 -3.87 -8.55
CA VAL A 234 3.22 -2.73 -8.71
C VAL A 234 4.58 -3.16 -8.17
N THR A 235 5.63 -3.12 -8.98
CA THR A 235 6.94 -3.60 -8.55
C THR A 235 8.15 -2.84 -9.07
N GLU A 236 9.35 -3.26 -8.66
CA GLU A 236 10.64 -2.66 -8.98
C GLU A 236 10.72 -1.19 -8.54
N PHE A 237 10.78 -0.23 -9.46
CA PHE A 237 10.83 1.21 -9.16
C PHE A 237 9.56 1.94 -9.63
N ALA A 238 8.49 1.19 -9.93
CA ALA A 238 7.23 1.74 -10.43
C ALA A 238 6.61 2.71 -9.43
N ARG A 239 5.98 3.76 -9.96
CA ARG A 239 5.35 4.83 -9.17
C ARG A 239 3.88 4.94 -9.55
N VAL A 240 2.99 4.77 -8.58
CA VAL A 240 1.55 5.01 -8.73
C VAL A 240 1.18 6.12 -7.76
N VAL A 241 0.80 7.28 -8.29
CA VAL A 241 0.68 8.52 -7.51
C VAL A 241 -0.64 9.23 -7.82
N GLU A 242 -0.92 10.31 -7.08
CA GLU A 242 -2.14 11.12 -7.26
C GLU A 242 -3.40 10.26 -7.11
N ASN A 243 -4.33 10.23 -8.06
CA ASN A 243 -5.59 9.50 -7.97
C ASN A 243 -5.60 8.23 -8.87
N ALA A 244 -4.42 7.79 -9.31
CA ALA A 244 -4.30 6.68 -10.26
C ALA A 244 -4.86 5.37 -9.69
N LYS A 245 -5.52 4.59 -10.55
CA LYS A 245 -6.15 3.32 -10.19
C LYS A 245 -5.57 2.15 -10.98
N ILE A 246 -5.00 1.19 -10.26
CA ILE A 246 -4.51 -0.08 -10.79
C ILE A 246 -5.41 -1.20 -10.28
N SER A 247 -5.98 -2.01 -11.18
CA SER A 247 -6.94 -3.04 -10.78
C SER A 247 -6.85 -4.31 -11.62
N CYS A 248 -7.72 -5.28 -11.33
CA CYS A 248 -7.74 -6.60 -11.97
C CYS A 248 -6.37 -7.28 -11.88
N SER A 249 -5.75 -7.70 -12.97
CA SER A 249 -4.43 -8.36 -13.03
C SER A 249 -3.36 -7.49 -13.70
N ALA A 250 -3.56 -6.16 -13.72
CA ALA A 250 -2.62 -5.23 -14.31
C ALA A 250 -1.23 -5.29 -13.63
N LYS A 251 -0.17 -5.01 -14.40
CA LYS A 251 1.21 -5.03 -13.92
C LYS A 251 1.93 -3.73 -14.25
N ILE A 252 2.46 -3.08 -13.23
CA ILE A 252 3.30 -1.89 -13.34
C ILE A 252 4.68 -2.22 -12.78
N PHE A 253 5.74 -2.06 -13.56
CA PHE A 253 7.10 -2.45 -13.13
C PHE A 253 8.18 -1.58 -13.80
N GLU A 254 9.46 -1.92 -13.59
CA GLU A 254 10.61 -1.07 -13.94
C GLU A 254 10.46 0.35 -13.37
N ASN A 255 10.55 1.40 -14.18
CA ASN A 255 10.47 2.80 -13.79
C ASN A 255 9.17 3.48 -14.28
N ALA A 256 8.12 2.69 -14.55
CA ALA A 256 6.86 3.23 -15.05
C ALA A 256 6.20 4.17 -14.02
N ILE A 257 5.55 5.21 -14.52
CA ILE A 257 4.85 6.22 -13.70
C ILE A 257 3.38 6.27 -14.11
N ILE A 258 2.50 6.03 -13.16
CA ILE A 258 1.05 6.17 -13.32
C ILE A 258 0.58 7.29 -12.38
N SER A 259 -0.06 8.33 -12.91
CA SER A 259 -0.51 9.51 -12.15
C SER A 259 -1.86 10.04 -12.67
N GLY A 260 -2.33 11.19 -12.20
CA GLY A 260 -3.64 11.73 -12.53
C GLY A 260 -4.79 10.88 -12.01
N GLU A 261 -5.90 10.90 -12.73
CA GLU A 261 -7.09 10.03 -12.60
C GLU A 261 -6.98 8.77 -13.48
N SER A 262 -5.75 8.40 -13.90
CA SER A 262 -5.56 7.36 -14.89
C SER A 262 -5.88 5.96 -14.35
N ILE A 263 -6.30 5.07 -15.25
CA ILE A 263 -6.72 3.71 -14.91
C ILE A 263 -5.87 2.71 -15.68
N VAL A 264 -5.24 1.76 -14.99
CA VAL A 264 -4.65 0.57 -15.60
C VAL A 264 -5.34 -0.68 -15.08
N THR A 265 -5.94 -1.47 -15.96
CA THR A 265 -6.81 -2.58 -15.57
C THR A 265 -6.64 -3.82 -16.46
N ASP A 266 -7.50 -4.82 -16.24
CA ASP A 266 -7.50 -6.13 -16.88
C ASP A 266 -6.16 -6.87 -16.73
N LYS A 267 -5.41 -7.08 -17.80
CA LYS A 267 -4.06 -7.69 -17.82
C LYS A 267 -3.04 -6.73 -18.43
N ALA A 268 -3.36 -5.45 -18.52
CA ALA A 268 -2.47 -4.45 -19.11
C ALA A 268 -1.13 -4.38 -18.36
N GLN A 269 -0.07 -4.07 -19.09
CA GLN A 269 1.28 -3.96 -18.55
C GLN A 269 1.89 -2.61 -18.91
N VAL A 270 2.37 -1.90 -17.89
CA VAL A 270 3.11 -0.64 -18.07
C VAL A 270 4.49 -0.77 -17.44
N TYR A 271 5.55 -0.60 -18.23
CA TYR A 271 6.93 -0.80 -17.79
C TYR A 271 7.92 0.10 -18.54
N GLY A 272 9.23 -0.13 -18.45
CA GLY A 272 10.21 0.83 -18.93
C GLY A 272 10.22 2.10 -18.09
N THR A 273 10.27 3.24 -18.78
CA THR A 273 10.10 4.59 -18.24
C THR A 273 8.76 5.20 -18.67
N ALA A 274 7.80 4.36 -19.09
CA ALA A 274 6.54 4.80 -19.64
C ALA A 274 5.70 5.57 -18.61
N ARG A 275 4.88 6.50 -19.09
CA ARG A 275 4.04 7.37 -18.26
C ARG A 275 2.60 7.31 -18.72
N VAL A 276 1.69 7.09 -17.78
CA VAL A 276 0.23 7.16 -17.97
C VAL A 276 -0.32 8.16 -16.96
N PHE A 277 -1.02 9.19 -17.42
CA PHE A 277 -1.46 10.29 -16.56
C PHE A 277 -2.79 10.91 -17.05
N ASP A 278 -3.22 12.01 -16.44
CA ASP A 278 -4.52 12.63 -16.64
C ASP A 278 -5.67 11.62 -16.44
N GLU A 279 -6.63 11.52 -17.36
CA GLU A 279 -7.79 10.61 -17.33
C GLU A 279 -7.56 9.37 -18.23
N ALA A 280 -6.31 9.05 -18.58
CA ALA A 280 -6.01 7.99 -19.54
C ALA A 280 -6.36 6.58 -19.00
N ILE A 281 -6.83 5.70 -19.88
CA ILE A 281 -7.23 4.32 -19.54
C ILE A 281 -6.41 3.31 -20.34
N VAL A 282 -5.68 2.44 -19.67
CA VAL A 282 -4.97 1.30 -20.27
C VAL A 282 -5.63 0.00 -19.81
N TYR A 283 -6.10 -0.83 -20.74
CA TYR A 283 -6.93 -2.01 -20.42
C TYR A 283 -6.69 -3.18 -21.37
N GLY A 284 -7.41 -4.29 -21.19
CA GLY A 284 -7.20 -5.53 -21.92
C GLY A 284 -5.86 -6.20 -21.62
N GLU A 285 -5.11 -6.56 -22.65
CA GLU A 285 -3.76 -7.13 -22.65
C GLU A 285 -2.72 -6.12 -23.19
N ALA A 286 -3.01 -4.82 -23.14
CA ALA A 286 -2.18 -3.79 -23.75
C ALA A 286 -0.79 -3.71 -23.09
N LEU A 287 0.23 -3.45 -23.90
CA LEU A 287 1.61 -3.29 -23.45
C LEU A 287 2.05 -1.85 -23.69
N VAL A 288 2.46 -1.14 -22.65
CA VAL A 288 2.95 0.24 -22.70
C VAL A 288 4.35 0.31 -22.08
N PHE A 289 5.38 0.61 -22.85
CA PHE A 289 6.75 0.53 -22.33
C PHE A 289 7.75 1.48 -22.98
N GLU A 290 9.05 1.33 -22.66
CA GLU A 290 10.12 2.25 -23.05
C GLU A 290 9.85 3.68 -22.56
N LYS A 291 9.75 4.69 -23.43
CA LYS A 291 9.50 6.10 -23.07
C LYS A 291 8.08 6.56 -23.46
N ALA A 292 7.15 5.61 -23.64
CA ALA A 292 5.79 5.90 -24.06
C ALA A 292 5.09 6.85 -23.07
N PHE A 293 4.27 7.73 -23.60
CA PHE A 293 3.61 8.82 -22.87
C PHE A 293 2.13 8.85 -23.27
N ILE A 294 1.25 8.53 -22.32
CA ILE A 294 -0.20 8.45 -22.52
C ILE A 294 -0.89 9.40 -21.54
N GLY A 295 -1.64 10.36 -22.06
CA GLY A 295 -2.40 11.33 -21.25
C GLY A 295 -3.70 11.77 -21.90
N GLY A 296 -4.27 12.86 -21.41
CA GLY A 296 -5.63 13.27 -21.74
C GLY A 296 -6.67 12.23 -21.31
N LYS A 297 -7.73 12.06 -22.11
CA LYS A 297 -8.80 11.07 -21.95
C LYS A 297 -8.60 9.87 -22.88
N SER A 298 -7.35 9.54 -23.19
CA SER A 298 -7.01 8.50 -24.16
C SER A 298 -7.30 7.10 -23.63
N ARG A 299 -7.65 6.15 -24.52
CA ARG A 299 -7.91 4.76 -24.16
C ARG A 299 -7.01 3.84 -24.98
N VAL A 300 -6.16 3.05 -24.32
CA VAL A 300 -5.27 2.07 -24.96
C VAL A 300 -5.64 0.68 -24.49
N GLY A 301 -6.21 -0.13 -25.38
CA GLY A 301 -6.92 -1.34 -25.01
C GLY A 301 -6.47 -2.60 -25.71
N GLU A 302 -7.10 -3.70 -25.28
CA GLU A 302 -7.05 -5.01 -25.92
C GLU A 302 -5.61 -5.51 -26.12
N LYS A 303 -5.16 -5.83 -27.33
CA LYS A 303 -3.80 -6.34 -27.59
C LYS A 303 -2.85 -5.27 -28.13
N SER A 304 -3.13 -4.01 -27.87
CA SER A 304 -2.35 -2.89 -28.40
C SER A 304 -0.95 -2.83 -27.77
N ILE A 305 0.04 -2.41 -28.56
CA ILE A 305 1.43 -2.27 -28.12
C ILE A 305 1.87 -0.83 -28.33
N VAL A 306 2.23 -0.11 -27.27
CA VAL A 306 2.74 1.27 -27.27
C VAL A 306 4.15 1.29 -26.70
N ARG A 307 5.13 1.81 -27.43
CA ARG A 307 6.54 1.77 -27.04
C ARG A 307 7.34 2.95 -27.61
N ASP A 308 8.66 2.92 -27.45
CA ASP A 308 9.62 3.95 -27.85
C ASP A 308 9.24 5.30 -27.22
N CYS A 309 9.31 6.41 -27.95
CA CYS A 309 8.85 7.73 -27.52
C CYS A 309 7.40 8.05 -27.94
N ALA A 310 6.53 7.04 -28.05
CA ALA A 310 5.12 7.25 -28.44
C ALA A 310 4.41 8.26 -27.54
N VAL A 311 3.72 9.25 -28.13
CA VAL A 311 2.92 10.25 -27.42
C VAL A 311 1.45 10.11 -27.84
N ILE A 312 0.60 9.78 -26.88
CA ILE A 312 -0.84 9.62 -27.03
C ILE A 312 -1.51 10.58 -26.07
N PHE A 313 -2.38 11.46 -26.56
CA PHE A 313 -2.96 12.55 -25.78
C PHE A 313 -4.37 12.89 -26.27
N ASP A 314 -5.04 13.81 -25.56
CA ASP A 314 -6.42 14.24 -25.80
C ASP A 314 -7.43 13.07 -25.73
N GLN A 315 -8.38 12.96 -26.65
CA GLN A 315 -9.38 11.90 -26.71
C GLN A 315 -9.02 10.87 -27.78
N THR A 316 -7.92 10.13 -27.58
CA THR A 316 -7.45 9.12 -28.54
C THR A 316 -7.82 7.70 -28.09
N ASP A 317 -8.49 6.94 -28.96
CA ASP A 317 -8.76 5.51 -28.73
C ASP A 317 -7.83 4.62 -29.61
N ILE A 318 -7.05 3.75 -28.97
CA ILE A 318 -6.18 2.75 -29.59
C ILE A 318 -6.66 1.36 -29.20
N VAL A 319 -7.26 0.68 -30.17
CA VAL A 319 -7.97 -0.59 -30.04
C VAL A 319 -7.51 -1.47 -31.21
N HIS A 320 -7.15 -2.74 -30.97
CA HIS A 320 -6.60 -3.66 -31.99
C HIS A 320 -5.38 -3.18 -32.81
N VAL A 321 -4.53 -2.27 -32.34
CA VAL A 321 -3.35 -1.82 -33.13
C VAL A 321 -2.06 -2.56 -32.73
N PRO A 322 -1.58 -3.54 -33.53
CA PRO A 322 -0.26 -4.13 -33.30
C PRO A 322 0.84 -3.09 -33.58
N ASN A 323 1.71 -2.83 -32.60
CA ASN A 323 2.87 -1.94 -32.71
C ASN A 323 2.54 -0.46 -33.02
N ALA A 324 1.74 0.18 -32.17
CA ALA A 324 1.43 1.61 -32.25
C ALA A 324 2.57 2.48 -31.68
N LEU A 325 3.13 3.38 -32.48
CA LEU A 325 4.08 4.41 -32.04
C LEU A 325 3.43 5.79 -32.22
N GLY A 326 2.71 6.29 -31.22
CA GLY A 326 1.84 7.47 -31.35
C GLY A 326 2.56 8.79 -31.60
N ILE A 327 2.01 9.59 -32.52
CA ILE A 327 2.20 11.01 -32.73
C ILE A 327 0.89 11.66 -32.28
N SER A 328 0.96 12.54 -31.28
CA SER A 328 -0.12 13.36 -30.69
C SER A 328 -1.38 13.48 -31.55
N GLY A 329 -2.54 13.27 -30.94
CA GLY A 329 -3.82 13.62 -31.55
C GLY A 329 -3.90 15.10 -31.92
N TRP A 330 -4.44 15.42 -33.09
CA TRP A 330 -4.88 16.76 -33.44
C TRP A 330 -6.41 16.71 -33.53
N SER A 331 -7.08 17.49 -32.69
CA SER A 331 -8.55 17.61 -32.73
C SER A 331 -9.00 19.06 -32.89
N ASP A 332 -9.94 19.23 -33.81
CA ASP A 332 -10.97 20.28 -33.82
C ASP A 332 -12.17 19.71 -33.04
N LYS A 333 -13.07 20.57 -32.53
CA LYS A 333 -14.24 20.19 -31.70
C LYS A 333 -15.17 19.10 -32.29
N SER A 334 -14.96 18.66 -33.53
CA SER A 334 -15.79 17.72 -34.27
C SER A 334 -15.10 16.40 -34.64
N TYR A 335 -13.76 16.32 -34.65
CA TYR A 335 -13.02 15.13 -35.14
C TYR A 335 -11.62 14.98 -34.51
N SER A 336 -11.12 13.74 -34.37
CA SER A 336 -9.75 13.45 -33.93
C SER A 336 -8.94 12.70 -34.99
N VAL A 337 -7.69 13.14 -35.21
CA VAL A 337 -6.67 12.38 -35.97
C VAL A 337 -5.46 12.15 -35.10
N THR A 338 -5.10 10.88 -34.93
CA THR A 338 -3.86 10.50 -34.25
C THR A 338 -2.91 9.85 -35.25
N GLY A 339 -1.70 10.39 -35.35
CA GLY A 339 -0.65 9.79 -36.17
C GLY A 339 0.03 8.66 -35.40
N PHE A 340 0.54 7.65 -36.08
CA PHE A 340 1.38 6.61 -35.50
C PHE A 340 2.53 6.27 -36.45
N ARG A 341 3.62 5.69 -35.96
CA ARG A 341 4.62 5.01 -36.79
C ARG A 341 4.39 3.51 -36.70
N THR A 342 4.41 2.81 -37.83
CA THR A 342 4.37 1.34 -37.86
C THR A 342 5.76 0.75 -37.55
N ALA A 343 5.85 -0.57 -37.36
CA ALA A 343 7.13 -1.27 -37.18
C ALA A 343 8.12 -1.12 -38.35
N SER A 344 7.62 -0.84 -39.57
CA SER A 344 8.45 -0.59 -40.76
C SER A 344 8.89 0.88 -40.87
N GLY A 345 8.53 1.73 -39.91
CA GLY A 345 8.86 3.16 -39.93
C GLY A 345 7.93 4.01 -40.80
N GLU A 346 6.78 3.47 -41.23
CA GLU A 346 5.82 4.19 -42.07
C GLU A 346 4.81 4.97 -41.23
N PRO A 347 4.47 6.21 -41.62
CA PRO A 347 3.46 6.99 -40.93
C PRO A 347 2.07 6.42 -41.20
N TYR A 348 1.35 6.14 -40.12
CA TYR A 348 -0.02 5.67 -40.06
C TYR A 348 -0.88 6.72 -39.35
N VAL A 349 -2.18 6.67 -39.54
CA VAL A 349 -3.15 7.57 -38.90
C VAL A 349 -4.38 6.79 -38.51
N VAL A 350 -4.96 7.18 -37.38
CA VAL A 350 -6.32 6.84 -36.98
C VAL A 350 -7.12 8.13 -37.12
N PHE A 351 -8.18 8.09 -37.91
CA PHE A 351 -9.14 9.18 -38.09
C PHE A 351 -10.52 8.62 -37.79
N ASP A 352 -11.12 9.09 -36.69
CA ASP A 352 -12.35 8.51 -36.14
C ASP A 352 -12.20 6.97 -35.99
N ALA A 353 -12.99 6.17 -36.70
CA ALA A 353 -12.91 4.69 -36.69
C ALA A 353 -12.06 4.09 -37.83
N LYS A 354 -11.48 4.91 -38.72
CA LYS A 354 -10.70 4.43 -39.86
C LYS A 354 -9.21 4.52 -39.58
N VAL A 355 -8.49 3.47 -39.95
CA VAL A 355 -7.04 3.38 -39.79
C VAL A 355 -6.38 3.22 -41.14
N GLY A 356 -5.24 3.87 -41.35
CA GLY A 356 -4.52 3.75 -42.60
C GLY A 356 -3.25 4.57 -42.70
N HIS A 357 -2.52 4.44 -43.81
CA HIS A 357 -1.30 5.23 -44.04
C HIS A 357 -1.62 6.73 -44.06
N ALA A 358 -0.75 7.54 -43.46
CA ALA A 358 -0.90 9.00 -43.44
C ALA A 358 -1.05 9.59 -44.85
N GLU A 359 -0.48 8.93 -45.86
CA GLU A 359 -0.64 9.31 -47.26
C GLU A 359 -2.11 9.32 -47.73
N LYS A 360 -2.95 8.46 -47.17
CA LYS A 360 -4.37 8.31 -47.51
C LYS A 360 -5.31 9.09 -46.60
N LEU A 361 -4.79 9.88 -45.65
CA LEU A 361 -5.61 10.63 -44.68
C LEU A 361 -6.68 11.50 -45.37
N VAL A 362 -6.28 12.25 -46.40
CA VAL A 362 -7.20 13.12 -47.15
C VAL A 362 -8.31 12.30 -47.84
N ASP A 363 -7.99 11.10 -48.30
CA ASP A 363 -8.96 10.22 -48.94
C ASP A 363 -9.96 9.65 -47.92
N PHE A 364 -9.49 9.31 -46.71
CA PHE A 364 -10.37 8.91 -45.61
C PHE A 364 -11.36 10.01 -45.22
N VAL A 365 -10.90 11.27 -45.15
CA VAL A 365 -11.75 12.43 -44.85
C VAL A 365 -12.82 12.62 -45.93
N LYS A 366 -12.44 12.54 -47.20
CA LYS A 366 -13.38 12.65 -48.33
C LYS A 366 -14.45 11.57 -48.28
N GLU A 367 -14.03 10.32 -48.07
CA GLU A 367 -14.93 9.17 -48.02
C GLU A 367 -15.89 9.28 -46.81
N TYR A 368 -15.36 9.65 -45.66
CA TYR A 368 -16.13 9.82 -44.43
C TYR A 368 -17.17 10.95 -44.54
N HIS A 369 -16.78 12.11 -45.07
CA HIS A 369 -17.72 13.21 -45.28
C HIS A 369 -18.80 12.86 -46.32
N LYS A 370 -18.46 12.06 -47.35
CA LYS A 370 -19.46 11.50 -48.28
C LYS A 370 -20.46 10.59 -47.55
N HIS A 371 -20.05 9.81 -46.56
CA HIS A 371 -20.96 9.00 -45.77
C HIS A 371 -21.87 9.86 -44.86
N LEU A 372 -21.32 10.88 -44.20
CA LEU A 372 -22.08 11.79 -43.34
C LEU A 372 -23.10 12.64 -44.08
N SER A 373 -22.80 13.09 -45.30
CA SER A 373 -23.73 13.88 -46.12
C SER A 373 -25.00 13.12 -46.51
N HIS A 374 -25.02 11.79 -46.39
CA HIS A 374 -26.20 10.94 -46.60
C HIS A 374 -27.02 10.70 -45.33
N GLN A 375 -26.54 11.10 -44.15
CA GLN A 375 -27.26 11.00 -42.88
C GLN A 375 -28.03 12.30 -42.60
N LYS A 376 -29.36 12.21 -42.39
CA LYS A 376 -30.22 13.37 -42.15
C LYS A 376 -29.85 14.08 -40.83
N GLY A 377 -29.55 15.38 -40.91
CA GLY A 377 -29.38 16.26 -39.75
C GLY A 377 -27.95 16.49 -39.28
N ALA A 378 -26.93 16.00 -40.01
CA ALA A 378 -25.54 16.25 -39.66
C ALA A 378 -25.16 17.73 -39.87
N PRO A 379 -24.51 18.39 -38.90
CA PRO A 379 -23.92 19.71 -39.11
C PRO A 379 -22.79 19.59 -40.15
N LEU A 380 -22.94 20.29 -41.28
CA LEU A 380 -21.97 20.27 -42.37
C LEU A 380 -20.95 21.38 -42.14
N THR A 381 -19.76 21.02 -41.66
CA THR A 381 -18.55 21.84 -41.82
C THR A 381 -18.15 21.85 -43.30
N ASP A 382 -17.55 22.93 -43.80
CA ASP A 382 -17.07 22.99 -45.18
C ASP A 382 -15.98 21.91 -45.41
N ILE A 383 -16.25 20.99 -46.34
CA ILE A 383 -15.35 19.88 -46.66
C ILE A 383 -14.00 20.39 -47.19
N ASP A 384 -13.96 21.56 -47.84
CA ASP A 384 -12.72 22.12 -48.37
C ASP A 384 -11.83 22.66 -47.25
N ASP A 385 -12.42 23.25 -46.20
CA ASP A 385 -11.70 23.67 -45.01
C ASP A 385 -11.13 22.48 -44.23
N LEU A 386 -11.93 21.41 -44.06
CA LEU A 386 -11.46 20.15 -43.49
C LEU A 386 -10.29 19.57 -44.30
N ILE A 387 -10.42 19.48 -45.62
CA ILE A 387 -9.35 18.97 -46.49
C ILE A 387 -8.07 19.80 -46.36
N LYS A 388 -8.19 21.13 -46.25
CA LYS A 388 -7.04 22.03 -46.08
C LYS A 388 -6.33 21.79 -44.76
N GLU A 389 -7.08 21.66 -43.68
CA GLU A 389 -6.58 21.33 -42.35
C GLU A 389 -5.89 19.95 -42.34
N TYR A 390 -6.54 18.91 -42.87
CA TYR A 390 -5.96 17.57 -42.89
C TYR A 390 -4.75 17.41 -43.81
N LYS A 391 -4.64 18.20 -44.88
CA LYS A 391 -3.40 18.29 -45.67
C LYS A 391 -2.26 18.87 -44.83
N HIS A 392 -2.55 19.84 -43.96
CA HIS A 392 -1.56 20.40 -43.04
C HIS A 392 -1.15 19.37 -41.97
N ILE A 393 -2.12 18.73 -41.33
CA ILE A 393 -1.91 17.66 -40.34
C ILE A 393 -1.10 16.50 -40.94
N LYS A 394 -1.48 16.00 -42.12
CA LYS A 394 -0.75 14.95 -42.86
C LYS A 394 0.74 15.31 -43.03
N LYS A 395 1.06 16.54 -43.39
CA LYS A 395 2.46 16.98 -43.54
C LYS A 395 3.20 16.94 -42.22
N ILE A 396 2.57 17.39 -41.13
CA ILE A 396 3.15 17.36 -39.78
C ILE A 396 3.44 15.91 -39.37
N ILE A 397 2.49 14.99 -39.60
CA ILE A 397 2.64 13.56 -39.29
C ILE A 397 3.83 12.95 -40.03
N ILE A 398 3.91 13.19 -41.34
CA ILE A 398 5.01 12.67 -42.17
C ILE A 398 6.35 13.28 -41.74
N ALA A 399 6.40 14.58 -41.42
CA ALA A 399 7.62 15.25 -40.99
C ALA A 399 8.11 14.73 -39.63
N ARG A 400 7.22 14.64 -38.63
CA ARG A 400 7.53 14.09 -37.31
C ARG A 400 7.94 12.62 -37.38
N SER A 401 7.25 11.81 -38.19
CA SER A 401 7.61 10.41 -38.42
C SER A 401 9.02 10.23 -39.01
N LYS A 402 9.53 11.21 -39.77
CA LYS A 402 10.90 11.20 -40.31
C LYS A 402 11.94 11.57 -39.25
N GLN A 403 11.67 12.55 -38.40
CA GLN A 403 12.57 12.93 -37.29
C GLN A 403 12.83 11.74 -36.34
N TRP A 404 11.84 10.90 -36.10
CA TRP A 404 12.02 9.68 -35.30
C TRP A 404 12.80 8.54 -35.99
N LYS A 405 13.09 8.63 -37.30
CA LYS A 405 14.04 7.71 -37.95
C LYS A 405 15.49 8.05 -37.61
N THR A 406 15.78 9.29 -37.19
CA THR A 406 17.15 9.76 -36.90
C THR A 406 17.51 9.73 -35.42
N GLY A 407 16.55 9.44 -34.52
CA GLY A 407 16.81 9.28 -33.08
C GLY A 407 17.01 10.59 -32.30
N GLU A 408 16.66 11.73 -32.90
CA GLU A 408 16.50 13.03 -32.24
C GLU A 408 15.06 13.16 -31.69
#